data_AF-A0A8J3M6S5-F1
#
_entry.id   AF-A0A8J3M6S5-F1
#
_cell.length_a   1.000
_cell.length_b   1.000
_cell.length_c   1.000
_cell.angle_alpha   90.00
_cell.angle_beta   90.00
_cell.angle_gamma   90.00
#
_symmetry.space_group_name_H-M   'P 1'
#
loop_
_entity.id
_entity.type
_entity.pdbx_description
1 polymer ?
#
loop_
_entity_poly.entity_id
_entity_poly.type
_entity_poly.pdbx_seq_one_letter_code
_entity_poly.pdbx_strand_id
1 'polypeptide(L)'
;MRGLIYVLSAIAVIGLAFWAYRENYATQQVLRETQSLQRQIGAAQLRLSVLRAEWAYLNRPDRLMELAELNFDRLGLLPLRSDQFGRIDEVNYPPAPVSEMPLMITNGVDVSNLGQEQNP
;
A
#
# COMPACT_ATOMS: atom_id res chain seq x y z
N MET A 1 -30.74 58.19 -9.19
CA MET A 1 -30.65 57.19 -8.09
C MET A 1 -31.31 55.86 -8.42
N ARG A 2 -32.62 55.81 -8.72
CA ARG A 2 -33.35 54.53 -8.92
C ARG A 2 -32.84 53.67 -10.10
N GLY A 3 -32.53 54.27 -11.24
CA GLY A 3 -32.00 53.55 -12.41
C GLY A 3 -30.66 52.83 -12.17
N LEU A 4 -29.79 53.43 -11.35
CA LEU A 4 -28.48 52.86 -11.04
C LEU A 4 -28.61 51.59 -10.17
N ILE A 5 -29.58 51.59 -9.24
CA ILE A 5 -29.91 50.41 -8.43
C ILE A 5 -30.46 49.29 -9.31
N TYR A 6 -31.33 49.60 -10.28
CA TYR A 6 -31.85 48.57 -11.21
C TYR A 6 -30.75 47.97 -12.07
N VAL A 7 -29.85 48.78 -12.63
CA VAL A 7 -28.72 48.27 -13.43
C VAL A 7 -27.78 47.40 -12.58
N LEU A 8 -27.43 47.84 -11.36
CA LEU A 8 -26.63 47.03 -10.44
C LEU A 8 -27.31 45.70 -10.09
N SER A 9 -28.62 45.72 -9.84
CA SER A 9 -29.36 44.49 -9.53
C SER A 9 -29.39 43.53 -10.72
N ALA A 10 -29.54 44.04 -11.95
CA ALA A 10 -29.52 43.22 -13.15
C ALA A 10 -28.14 42.57 -13.35
N ILE A 11 -27.05 43.32 -13.16
CA ILE A 11 -25.69 42.80 -13.21
C ILE A 11 -25.46 41.74 -12.14
N ALA A 12 -25.94 41.97 -10.91
CA ALA A 12 -25.84 41.00 -9.83
C ALA A 12 -26.56 39.68 -10.16
N VAL A 13 -27.77 39.74 -10.72
CA VAL A 13 -28.53 38.54 -11.15
C VAL A 13 -27.80 37.80 -12.27
N ILE A 14 -27.25 38.51 -13.26
CA ILE A 14 -26.46 37.90 -14.35
C ILE A 14 -25.20 37.22 -13.78
N GLY A 15 -24.51 37.86 -12.84
CA GLY A 15 -23.35 37.29 -12.15
C GLY A 15 -23.69 36.01 -11.38
N LEU A 16 -24.81 36.01 -10.67
CA LEU A 16 -25.30 34.82 -9.95
C LEU A 16 -25.70 33.68 -10.91
N ALA A 17 -26.35 34.01 -12.03
CA ALA A 17 -26.69 33.01 -13.05
C ALA A 17 -25.44 32.35 -13.64
N PHE A 18 -24.41 33.15 -13.94
CA PHE A 18 -23.13 32.63 -14.43
C PHE A 18 -22.41 31.77 -13.38
N TRP A 19 -22.40 32.22 -12.12
CA TRP A 19 -21.80 31.47 -11.01
C TRP A 19 -22.49 30.12 -10.80
N ALA A 20 -23.82 30.09 -10.76
CA ALA A 20 -24.59 28.86 -10.61
C ALA A 20 -24.37 27.89 -11.77
N TYR A 21 -24.29 28.39 -13.01
CA TYR A 21 -24.00 27.56 -14.18
C TYR A 21 -22.60 26.94 -14.10
N ARG A 22 -21.59 27.72 -13.69
CA ARG A 22 -20.22 27.24 -13.50
C ARG A 22 -20.14 26.16 -12.41
N GLU A 23 -20.78 26.39 -11.27
CA GLU A 23 -20.78 25.45 -10.15
C GLU A 23 -21.43 24.12 -10.52
N ASN A 24 -22.53 24.19 -11.29
CA ASN A 24 -23.20 23.02 -11.82
C ASN A 24 -22.26 22.20 -12.73
N TYR A 25 -21.49 22.86 -13.59
CA TYR A 25 -20.53 22.17 -14.46
C TYR A 25 -19.40 21.47 -13.68
N ALA A 26 -18.86 22.14 -12.65
CA ALA A 26 -17.83 21.57 -11.79
C ALA A 26 -18.33 20.30 -11.09
N THR A 27 -19.57 20.33 -10.57
CA THR A 27 -20.19 19.16 -9.92
C THR A 27 -20.41 18.02 -10.92
N GLN A 28 -20.93 18.33 -12.10
CA GLN A 28 -21.15 17.33 -13.15
C GLN A 28 -19.85 16.69 -13.65
N GLN A 29 -18.74 17.44 -13.67
CA GLN A 29 -17.43 16.90 -14.04
C GLN A 29 -16.94 15.86 -13.02
N VAL A 30 -16.96 16.21 -11.74
CA VAL A 30 -16.54 15.29 -10.66
C VAL A 30 -17.42 14.04 -10.61
N LEU A 31 -18.74 14.20 -10.84
CA LEU A 31 -19.65 13.06 -10.90
C LEU A 31 -19.31 12.10 -12.05
N ARG A 32 -19.02 12.64 -13.25
CA ARG A 32 -18.62 11.83 -14.42
C ARG A 32 -17.30 11.09 -14.18
N GLU A 33 -16.33 11.76 -13.57
CA GLU A 33 -15.04 11.16 -13.22
C GLU A 33 -15.20 10.03 -12.20
N THR A 34 -15.99 10.26 -11.15
CA THR A 34 -16.28 9.25 -10.13
C THR A 34 -16.97 8.02 -10.74
N GLN A 35 -17.96 8.21 -11.61
CA GLN A 35 -18.63 7.12 -12.32
C GLN A 35 -17.68 6.37 -13.26
N SER A 36 -16.73 7.05 -13.90
CA SER A 36 -15.69 6.40 -14.70
C SER A 36 -14.79 5.53 -13.83
N LEU A 37 -14.32 6.08 -12.71
CA LEU A 37 -13.44 5.38 -11.78
C LEU A 37 -14.11 4.15 -11.17
N GLN A 38 -15.38 4.26 -10.75
CA GLN A 38 -16.15 3.13 -10.22
C GLN A 38 -16.28 2.00 -11.25
N ARG A 39 -16.51 2.33 -12.53
CA ARG A 39 -16.53 1.32 -13.60
C ARG A 39 -15.18 0.65 -13.79
N GLN A 40 -14.08 1.39 -13.71
CA GLN A 40 -12.73 0.85 -13.79
C GLN A 40 -12.41 -0.06 -12.60
N ILE A 41 -12.80 0.34 -11.39
CA ILE A 41 -12.66 -0.48 -10.17
C ILE A 41 -13.43 -1.79 -10.33
N GLY A 42 -14.69 -1.74 -10.78
CA GLY A 42 -15.49 -2.95 -11.03
C GLY A 42 -14.83 -3.89 -12.04
N ALA A 43 -14.32 -3.35 -13.15
CA ALA A 43 -13.60 -4.15 -14.16
C ALA A 43 -12.31 -4.78 -13.59
N ALA A 44 -11.56 -4.05 -12.76
CA ALA A 44 -10.37 -4.57 -12.11
C ALA A 44 -10.69 -5.68 -11.10
N GLN A 45 -11.75 -5.52 -10.31
CA GLN A 45 -12.20 -6.54 -9.35
C GLN A 45 -12.64 -7.84 -10.06
N LEU A 46 -13.35 -7.72 -11.18
CA LEU A 46 -13.71 -8.87 -12.01
C LEU A 46 -12.47 -9.62 -12.50
N ARG A 47 -11.48 -8.91 -13.06
CA ARG A 47 -10.20 -9.53 -13.47
C ARG A 47 -9.51 -10.24 -12.31
N LEU A 48 -9.47 -9.58 -11.15
CA LEU A 48 -8.83 -10.14 -9.95
C LEU A 48 -9.53 -11.42 -9.48
N SER A 49 -10.87 -11.49 -9.57
CA SER A 49 -11.61 -12.71 -9.25
C SER A 49 -11.24 -13.89 -10.16
N VAL A 50 -11.08 -13.64 -11.46
CA VAL A 50 -10.65 -14.65 -12.44
C VAL A 50 -9.22 -15.10 -12.14
N LEU A 51 -8.29 -14.17 -11.93
CA LEU A 51 -6.90 -14.50 -11.60
C LEU A 51 -6.79 -15.32 -10.31
N ARG A 52 -7.61 -15.03 -9.28
CA ARG A 52 -7.66 -15.83 -8.06
C ARG A 52 -8.17 -17.25 -8.34
N ALA A 53 -9.17 -17.40 -9.21
CA ALA A 53 -9.68 -18.72 -9.60
C ALA A 53 -8.63 -19.51 -10.39
N GLU A 54 -7.91 -18.86 -11.31
CA GLU A 54 -6.81 -19.48 -12.06
C GLU A 54 -5.67 -19.89 -11.13
N TRP A 55 -5.27 -19.02 -10.20
CA TRP A 55 -4.25 -19.34 -9.20
C TRP A 55 -4.68 -20.53 -8.35
N ALA A 56 -5.93 -20.53 -7.86
CA ALA A 56 -6.45 -21.64 -7.07
C ALA A 56 -6.48 -22.95 -7.87
N TYR A 57 -6.80 -22.89 -9.17
CA TYR A 57 -6.78 -24.05 -10.05
C TYR A 57 -5.35 -24.57 -10.34
N LEU A 58 -4.38 -23.66 -10.52
CA LEU A 58 -2.98 -24.03 -10.72
C LEU A 58 -2.32 -24.57 -9.46
N ASN A 59 -2.72 -24.09 -8.28
CA ASN A 59 -2.17 -24.51 -6.99
C ASN A 59 -2.98 -25.62 -6.30
N ARG A 60 -3.85 -26.34 -7.03
CA ARG A 60 -4.54 -27.50 -6.43
C ARG A 60 -3.52 -28.58 -6.08
N PRO A 61 -3.47 -29.05 -4.81
CA PRO A 61 -2.45 -29.99 -4.37
C PRO A 61 -2.49 -31.30 -5.16
N ASP A 62 -3.68 -31.84 -5.43
CA ASP A 62 -3.86 -33.08 -6.20
C ASP A 62 -3.25 -32.96 -7.60
N ARG A 63 -3.49 -31.83 -8.29
CA ARG A 63 -2.95 -31.57 -9.63
C ARG A 63 -1.43 -31.38 -9.59
N LEU A 64 -0.91 -30.68 -8.59
CA LEU A 64 0.53 -30.49 -8.42
C LEU A 64 1.23 -31.83 -8.16
N MET A 65 0.62 -32.72 -7.39
CA MET A 65 1.12 -34.07 -7.13
C MET A 65 1.16 -34.90 -8.42
N GLU A 66 0.06 -34.92 -9.18
CA GLU A 66 0.00 -35.58 -10.49
C GLU A 66 1.06 -35.05 -11.46
N LEU A 67 1.25 -33.72 -11.53
CA LEU A 67 2.28 -33.10 -12.36
C LEU A 67 3.70 -33.43 -11.89
N ALA A 68 3.93 -33.53 -10.58
CA ALA A 68 5.22 -33.91 -10.02
C ALA A 68 5.56 -35.37 -10.33
N GLU A 69 4.58 -36.27 -10.22
CA GLU A 69 4.71 -37.68 -10.59
C GLU A 69 5.01 -37.84 -12.08
N LEU A 70 4.26 -37.15 -12.95
CA LEU A 70 4.48 -37.16 -14.40
C LEU A 70 5.88 -36.65 -14.81
N ASN A 71 6.50 -35.78 -14.00
CA ASN A 71 7.81 -35.19 -14.26
C ASN A 71 8.89 -35.71 -13.30
N PHE A 72 8.68 -36.88 -12.70
CA PHE A 72 9.54 -37.40 -11.64
C PHE A 72 11.02 -37.54 -12.05
N ASP A 73 11.29 -38.01 -13.27
CA ASP A 73 12.67 -38.20 -13.77
C ASP A 73 13.51 -36.92 -13.71
N ARG A 74 12.85 -35.76 -13.87
CA ARG A 74 13.52 -34.45 -13.82
C ARG A 74 13.48 -33.81 -12.43
N LEU A 75 12.35 -33.96 -11.72
CA LEU A 75 12.11 -33.24 -10.48
C LEU A 75 12.61 -34.00 -9.24
N GLY A 76 12.56 -35.34 -9.26
CA GLY A 76 12.97 -36.19 -8.13
C GLY A 76 12.20 -35.94 -6.84
N LEU A 77 11.00 -35.36 -6.93
CA LEU A 77 10.20 -34.96 -5.78
C LEU A 77 9.42 -36.15 -5.23
N LEU A 78 9.44 -36.28 -3.90
CA LEU A 78 8.67 -37.26 -3.16
C LEU A 78 7.70 -36.54 -2.20
N PRO A 79 6.55 -37.14 -1.86
CA PRO A 79 5.63 -36.58 -0.88
C PRO A 79 6.34 -36.32 0.45
N LEU A 80 6.11 -35.13 1.01
CA LEU A 80 6.68 -34.76 2.30
C LEU A 80 6.05 -35.63 3.38
N ARG A 81 6.89 -36.31 4.16
CA ARG A 81 6.45 -37.14 5.28
C ARG A 81 6.54 -36.37 6.59
N SER A 82 5.72 -36.74 7.57
CA SER A 82 5.68 -36.08 8.89
C SER A 82 7.02 -36.09 9.62
N ASP A 83 7.84 -37.12 9.40
CA ASP A 83 9.17 -37.27 9.97
C ASP A 83 10.25 -36.40 9.30
N GLN A 84 9.93 -35.75 8.18
CA GLN A 84 10.83 -34.82 7.47
C GLN A 84 10.67 -33.37 7.93
N PHE A 85 9.67 -33.06 8.77
CA PHE A 85 9.58 -31.74 9.39
C PHE A 85 10.61 -31.64 10.51
N GLY A 86 11.56 -30.70 10.36
CA GLY A 86 12.53 -30.39 11.39
C GLY A 86 11.87 -29.81 12.65
N ARG A 87 12.44 -30.09 13.80
CA ARG A 87 12.00 -29.48 15.06
C ARG A 87 12.48 -28.03 15.13
N ILE A 88 11.79 -27.18 15.90
CA ILE A 88 12.12 -25.74 16.00
C ILE A 88 13.55 -25.54 16.52
N ASP A 89 14.00 -26.42 17.41
CA ASP A 89 15.36 -26.48 17.96
C ASP A 89 16.43 -26.93 16.95
N GLU A 90 16.03 -27.46 15.80
CA GLU A 90 16.92 -27.86 14.69
C GLU A 90 17.05 -26.75 13.63
N VAL A 91 16.33 -25.63 13.78
CA VAL A 91 16.40 -24.47 12.88
C VAL A 91 17.48 -23.52 13.39
N ASN A 92 18.56 -23.38 12.62
CA ASN A 92 19.60 -22.40 12.93
C ASN A 92 19.07 -20.98 12.64
N TYR A 93 18.76 -20.22 13.69
CA TYR A 93 18.38 -18.82 13.55
C TYR A 93 19.61 -17.97 13.23
N PRO A 94 19.46 -16.91 12.42
CA PRO A 94 20.54 -15.92 12.26
C PRO A 94 20.89 -15.31 13.62
N PRO A 95 22.17 -14.95 13.86
CA PRO A 95 22.56 -14.30 15.10
C PRO A 95 21.75 -13.02 15.30
N ALA A 96 21.38 -12.74 16.56
CA ALA A 96 20.63 -11.53 16.90
C ALA A 96 21.37 -10.29 16.36
N PRO A 97 20.66 -9.30 15.80
CA PRO A 97 21.28 -8.10 15.27
C PRO A 97 22.08 -7.40 16.38
N VAL A 98 23.28 -6.92 16.03
CA VAL A 98 24.20 -6.26 16.96
C VAL A 98 23.58 -5.08 17.72
N SER A 99 22.48 -4.52 17.22
CA SER A 99 21.68 -3.46 17.85
C SER A 99 20.96 -3.88 19.13
N GLU A 100 20.74 -5.19 19.34
CA GLU A 100 20.09 -5.74 20.53
C GLU A 100 21.11 -6.21 21.60
N MET A 101 22.41 -6.19 21.28
CA MET A 101 23.45 -6.46 22.26
C MET A 101 23.54 -5.29 23.25
N PRO A 102 23.71 -5.54 24.56
CA PRO A 102 23.99 -4.48 25.51
C PRO A 102 25.22 -3.69 25.06
N LEU A 103 25.03 -2.40 24.73
CA LEU A 103 26.12 -1.51 24.39
C LEU A 103 27.04 -1.38 25.62
N MET A 104 28.17 -2.09 25.62
CA MET A 104 29.27 -1.81 26.54
C MET A 104 29.95 -0.51 26.12
N ILE A 105 29.54 0.62 26.71
CA ILE A 105 30.24 1.89 26.56
C ILE A 105 31.54 1.79 27.39
N THR A 106 32.64 1.41 26.75
CA THR A 106 33.95 1.26 27.41
C THR A 106 34.75 2.56 27.47
N ASN A 107 34.44 3.53 26.60
CA ASN A 107 35.17 4.78 26.44
C ASN A 107 34.24 6.00 26.48
N GLY A 108 33.50 6.17 27.59
CA GLY A 108 32.74 7.40 27.83
C GLY A 108 33.70 8.56 28.10
N VAL A 109 33.73 9.56 27.20
CA VAL A 109 34.43 10.82 27.45
C VAL A 109 33.44 11.79 28.10
N ASP A 110 33.66 12.09 29.38
CA ASP A 110 32.88 13.09 30.10
C ASP A 110 33.37 14.49 29.72
N VAL A 111 32.52 15.27 29.05
CA VAL A 111 32.83 16.62 28.54
C VAL A 111 32.28 17.74 29.43
N SER A 112 31.88 17.42 30.66
CA SER A 112 31.17 18.37 31.53
C SER A 112 32.00 19.55 32.07
N ASN A 113 33.32 19.61 31.85
CA ASN A 113 34.16 20.64 32.49
C ASN A 113 35.20 21.38 31.62
N LEU A 114 35.11 21.32 30.29
CA LEU A 114 36.05 22.03 29.38
C LEU A 114 35.84 23.56 29.29
N GLY A 115 35.00 24.16 30.15
CA GLY A 115 34.60 25.56 30.06
C GLY A 115 34.98 26.49 31.22
N GLN A 116 35.63 26.00 32.30
CA GLN A 116 35.82 26.82 33.51
C GLN A 116 37.26 27.26 33.85
N GLU A 117 38.27 26.94 33.04
CA GLU A 117 39.64 27.47 33.25
C GLU A 117 40.03 28.44 32.13
N GLN A 118 39.53 29.68 32.23
CA GLN A 118 40.21 30.91 31.77
C GLN A 118 39.36 32.15 32.04
N ASN A 119 39.60 32.83 33.18
CA ASN A 119 39.83 34.27 33.21
C ASN A 119 40.48 34.65 34.57
N PRO A 120 41.39 35.65 34.59
CA PRO A 120 42.51 35.78 35.52
C PRO A 120 42.15 36.14 36.96
#